data_AF-X1GRY0-F1
#
_entry.id   AF-X1GRY0-F1
#
_cell.length_a   1.000
_cell.length_b   1.000
_cell.length_c   1.000
_cell.angle_alpha   90.00
_cell.angle_beta   90.00
_cell.angle_gamma   90.00
#
_symmetry.space_group_name_H-M   'P 1'
#
loop_
_entity.id
_entity.type
_entity.pdbx_description
1 polymer ?
#
loop_
_entity_poly.entity_id
_entity_poly.type
_entity_poly.pdbx_seq_one_letter_code
_entity_poly.pdbx_strand_id
1 'polypeptide(L)'
;MIVGRIRNGPSPIQRTIQTAEIINNFLEKTIEIEEKLKEIKMGPWEGLSEIEVEGKFKNEWKIWITKPSRLKLDGRESLRELQLRALKAIKKITNFSDYSRILAVTHVALIRVLIIYYNNLSMDDYRKIDVPNSAVYLLDNKAQMQKIVRVL
;
A
#
# COMPACT_ATOMS: atom_id res chain seq x y z
N MET A 1 6.39 -0.30 16.05
CA MET A 1 5.99 0.44 14.83
C MET A 1 6.46 -0.37 13.64
N ILE A 2 5.70 -0.47 12.55
CA ILE A 2 6.05 -1.36 11.42
C ILE A 2 6.09 -0.58 10.11
N VAL A 3 7.07 -0.88 9.24
CA VAL A 3 7.38 -0.07 8.05
C VAL A 3 7.55 -0.92 6.79
N GLY A 4 6.95 -0.50 5.68
CA GLY A 4 7.22 -1.02 4.33
C GLY A 4 8.39 -0.31 3.65
N ARG A 5 9.30 -1.03 2.96
CA ARG A 5 10.66 -0.53 2.62
C ARG A 5 11.01 -0.27 1.15
N ILE A 6 10.33 -0.92 0.19
CA ILE A 6 10.76 -1.09 -1.22
C ILE A 6 12.16 -1.76 -1.33
N ARG A 7 12.63 -2.11 -2.54
CA ARG A 7 14.05 -2.36 -2.89
C ARG A 7 14.16 -2.16 -4.41
N ASN A 8 14.60 -0.98 -4.84
CA ASN A 8 15.14 -0.57 -6.16
C ASN A 8 14.90 0.94 -6.41
N GLY A 9 15.85 1.60 -7.10
CA GLY A 9 15.78 3.03 -7.46
C GLY A 9 16.13 4.03 -6.34
N PRO A 10 16.52 5.28 -6.66
CA PRO A 10 16.98 6.27 -5.69
C PRO A 10 15.86 7.16 -5.12
N SER A 11 15.56 7.18 -3.82
CA SER A 11 15.60 6.07 -2.87
C SER A 11 14.29 6.09 -2.06
N PRO A 12 13.20 5.45 -2.55
CA PRO A 12 11.92 5.41 -1.83
C PRO A 12 12.00 4.80 -0.43
N ILE A 13 13.06 4.02 -0.16
CA ILE A 13 13.47 3.46 1.14
C ILE A 13 13.50 4.56 2.21
N GLN A 14 13.98 5.75 1.86
CA GLN A 14 14.08 6.86 2.82
C GLN A 14 12.70 7.35 3.25
N ARG A 15 11.70 7.50 2.38
CA ARG A 15 10.47 8.24 2.75
C ARG A 15 9.64 7.55 3.83
N THR A 16 9.45 6.23 3.76
CA THR A 16 8.67 5.50 4.78
C THR A 16 9.47 5.29 6.07
N ILE A 17 10.79 5.10 5.97
CA ILE A 17 11.67 4.99 7.15
C ILE A 17 11.81 6.34 7.85
N GLN A 18 12.10 7.44 7.14
CA GLN A 18 12.15 8.80 7.68
C GLN A 18 10.82 9.22 8.31
N THR A 19 9.68 8.92 7.66
CA THR A 19 8.36 9.17 8.26
C THR A 19 8.20 8.40 9.57
N ALA A 20 8.62 7.13 9.59
CA ALA A 20 8.58 6.31 10.81
C ALA A 20 9.52 6.83 11.90
N GLU A 21 10.76 7.21 11.57
CA GLU A 21 11.75 7.80 12.47
C GLU A 21 11.26 9.12 13.07
N ILE A 22 10.73 10.03 12.25
CA ILE A 22 10.12 11.30 12.69
C ILE A 22 9.00 11.05 13.70
N ILE A 23 8.10 10.09 13.43
CA ILE A 23 7.04 9.72 14.36
C ILE A 23 7.62 9.03 15.62
N ASN A 24 8.67 8.24 15.47
CA ASN A 24 9.26 7.47 16.57
C ASN A 24 10.01 8.35 17.57
N ASN A 25 10.49 9.52 17.16
CA ASN A 25 11.02 10.56 18.06
C ASN A 25 9.98 11.02 19.12
N PHE A 26 8.69 10.76 18.91
CA PHE A 26 7.61 11.06 19.88
C PHE A 26 7.05 9.81 20.56
N LEU A 27 7.18 8.63 19.94
CA LEU A 27 6.56 7.39 20.44
C LEU A 27 7.53 6.47 21.19
N GLU A 28 8.84 6.57 20.93
CA GLU A 28 9.90 5.77 21.56
C GLU A 28 9.58 4.26 21.52
N LYS A 29 9.42 3.71 20.31
CA LYS A 29 9.12 2.30 20.07
C LYS A 29 10.14 1.65 19.14
N THR A 30 10.19 0.32 19.15
CA THR A 30 10.93 -0.44 18.15
C THR A 30 10.32 -0.22 16.76
N ILE A 31 11.16 0.05 15.77
CA ILE A 31 10.78 0.07 14.35
C ILE A 31 11.11 -1.31 13.75
N GLU A 32 10.10 -2.00 13.24
CA GLU A 32 10.21 -3.27 12.54
C GLU A 32 9.96 -3.09 11.04
N ILE A 33 10.68 -3.85 10.20
CA ILE A 33 10.53 -3.79 8.75
C ILE A 33 9.72 -5.00 8.27
N GLU A 34 8.61 -4.75 7.59
CA GLU A 34 7.78 -5.80 6.96
C GLU A 34 7.85 -5.68 5.43
N GLU A 35 8.56 -6.63 4.80
CA GLU A 35 8.78 -6.70 3.35
C GLU A 35 7.47 -6.88 2.55
N LYS A 36 6.37 -7.30 3.17
CA LYS A 36 5.05 -7.35 2.53
C LYS A 36 4.29 -6.02 2.54
N LEU A 37 4.74 -5.01 3.29
CA LEU A 37 4.17 -3.65 3.30
C LEU A 37 4.79 -2.69 2.27
N LYS A 38 5.63 -3.19 1.35
CA LYS A 38 6.24 -2.41 0.27
C LYS A 38 5.21 -1.87 -0.72
N GLU A 39 5.55 -0.81 -1.46
CA GLU A 39 4.71 -0.37 -2.58
C GLU A 39 4.59 -1.46 -3.67
N ILE A 40 3.58 -1.34 -4.52
CA ILE A 40 3.42 -2.20 -5.70
C ILE A 40 4.68 -2.22 -6.57
N LYS A 41 5.07 -3.40 -7.07
CA LYS A 41 6.11 -3.47 -8.12
C LYS A 41 5.53 -2.93 -9.42
N MET A 42 6.14 -1.88 -9.98
CA MET A 42 5.65 -1.23 -11.19
C MET A 42 6.23 -1.88 -12.46
N GLY A 43 7.28 -2.70 -12.34
CA GLY A 43 7.82 -3.51 -13.44
C GLY A 43 8.31 -2.62 -14.59
N PRO A 44 7.87 -2.85 -15.84
CA PRO A 44 8.23 -1.99 -16.99
C PRO A 44 7.82 -0.52 -16.86
N TRP A 45 7.01 -0.15 -15.85
CA TRP A 45 6.64 1.23 -15.54
C TRP A 45 7.53 1.89 -14.46
N GLU A 46 8.51 1.17 -13.90
CA GLU A 46 9.44 1.75 -12.92
C GLU A 46 10.28 2.86 -13.54
N GLY A 47 10.30 4.03 -12.88
CA GLY A 47 11.03 5.21 -13.35
C GLY A 47 10.35 6.03 -14.45
N LEU A 48 9.20 5.59 -14.97
CA LEU A 48 8.43 6.32 -15.99
C LEU A 48 7.37 7.25 -15.38
N SER A 49 7.16 8.40 -15.99
CA SER A 49 6.00 9.26 -15.73
C SER A 49 4.71 8.68 -16.31
N GLU A 50 3.52 9.10 -15.82
CA GLU A 50 2.23 8.64 -16.39
C GLU A 50 2.11 8.95 -17.89
N ILE A 51 2.67 10.09 -18.36
CA ILE A 51 2.69 10.48 -19.79
C ILE A 51 3.56 9.51 -20.62
N GLU A 52 4.71 9.11 -20.11
CA GLU A 52 5.56 8.12 -20.79
C GLU A 52 4.95 6.73 -20.78
N VAL A 53 4.28 6.34 -19.69
CA VAL A 53 3.53 5.08 -19.62
C VAL A 53 2.40 5.08 -20.64
N GLU A 54 1.61 6.14 -20.72
CA GLU A 54 0.57 6.31 -21.73
C GLU A 54 1.12 6.24 -23.16
N GLY A 55 2.25 6.90 -23.42
CA GLY A 55 2.90 6.89 -24.73
C GLY A 55 3.45 5.51 -25.14
N LYS A 56 4.11 4.81 -24.20
CA LYS A 56 4.84 3.53 -24.45
C LYS A 56 3.95 2.29 -24.31
N PHE A 57 2.91 2.32 -23.47
CA PHE A 57 2.06 1.19 -23.09
C PHE A 57 0.56 1.52 -23.24
N LYS A 58 0.16 2.00 -24.42
CA LYS A 58 -1.19 2.55 -24.69
C LYS A 58 -2.35 1.62 -24.30
N ASN A 59 -2.21 0.32 -24.56
CA ASN A 59 -3.28 -0.65 -24.30
C ASN A 59 -3.40 -0.95 -22.80
N GLU A 60 -2.27 -1.16 -22.14
CA GLU A 60 -2.14 -1.43 -20.71
C GLU A 60 -2.59 -0.21 -19.90
N TRP A 61 -2.23 1.00 -20.35
CA TRP A 61 -2.69 2.27 -19.79
C TRP A 61 -4.21 2.42 -19.90
N LYS A 62 -4.80 2.13 -21.08
CA LYS A 62 -6.26 2.12 -21.25
C LYS A 62 -6.95 1.13 -20.29
N ILE A 63 -6.37 -0.04 -20.06
CA ILE A 63 -6.86 -1.00 -19.07
C ILE A 63 -6.71 -0.43 -17.65
N TRP A 64 -5.57 0.18 -17.32
CA TRP A 64 -5.29 0.76 -16.00
C TRP A 64 -6.24 1.89 -15.62
N ILE A 65 -6.63 2.74 -16.56
CA ILE A 65 -7.57 3.85 -16.28
C ILE A 65 -9.04 3.42 -16.25
N THR A 66 -9.42 2.34 -16.96
CA THR A 66 -10.84 1.91 -17.05
C THR A 66 -11.21 0.69 -16.21
N LYS A 67 -10.30 -0.29 -16.12
CA LYS A 67 -10.48 -1.61 -15.49
C LYS A 67 -9.15 -2.09 -14.85
N PRO A 68 -8.63 -1.37 -13.85
CA PRO A 68 -7.32 -1.66 -13.25
C PRO A 68 -7.22 -3.06 -12.64
N SER A 69 -8.34 -3.69 -12.27
CA SER A 69 -8.39 -5.09 -11.82
C SER A 69 -7.95 -6.10 -12.89
N ARG A 70 -8.02 -5.73 -14.18
CA ARG A 70 -7.69 -6.57 -15.33
C ARG A 70 -6.27 -6.34 -15.87
N LEU A 71 -5.54 -5.34 -15.37
CA LEU A 71 -4.18 -5.07 -15.82
C LEU A 71 -3.27 -6.25 -15.46
N LYS A 72 -2.71 -6.88 -16.50
CA LYS A 72 -1.58 -7.80 -16.43
C LYS A 72 -0.48 -7.24 -17.32
N LEU A 73 0.74 -7.19 -16.78
CA LEU A 73 1.93 -6.74 -17.47
C LEU A 73 3.11 -7.47 -16.84
N ASP A 74 3.91 -8.17 -17.65
CA ASP A 74 4.99 -9.01 -17.14
C ASP A 74 6.03 -8.17 -16.39
N GLY A 75 6.50 -8.69 -15.25
CA GLY A 75 7.38 -7.97 -14.32
C GLY A 75 6.67 -6.97 -13.40
N ARG A 76 5.42 -6.59 -13.67
CA ARG A 76 4.59 -5.75 -12.78
C ARG A 76 3.73 -6.61 -11.86
N GLU A 77 3.55 -6.19 -10.61
CA GLU A 77 2.63 -6.84 -9.68
C GLU A 77 1.17 -6.45 -10.01
N SER A 78 0.26 -7.42 -10.01
CA SER A 78 -1.18 -7.15 -10.14
C SER A 78 -1.76 -6.61 -8.83
N LEU A 79 -2.86 -5.85 -8.90
CA LEU A 79 -3.53 -5.35 -7.71
C LEU A 79 -4.01 -6.47 -6.77
N ARG A 80 -4.29 -7.67 -7.30
CA ARG A 80 -4.70 -8.82 -6.50
C ARG A 80 -3.53 -9.46 -5.75
N GLU A 81 -2.35 -9.55 -6.37
CA GLU A 81 -1.13 -10.01 -5.67
C GLU A 81 -0.72 -9.04 -4.56
N LEU A 82 -0.74 -7.73 -4.85
CA LEU A 82 -0.54 -6.67 -3.88
C LEU A 82 -1.50 -6.80 -2.69
N GLN A 83 -2.80 -6.95 -2.94
CA GLN A 83 -3.80 -7.13 -1.89
C GLN A 83 -3.56 -8.41 -1.08
N LEU A 84 -3.26 -9.53 -1.73
CA LEU A 84 -2.99 -10.81 -1.06
C LEU A 84 -1.76 -10.73 -0.16
N ARG A 85 -0.67 -10.05 -0.56
CA ARG A 85 0.49 -9.88 0.32
C ARG A 85 0.23 -8.86 1.44
N ALA A 86 -0.51 -7.80 1.18
CA ALA A 86 -0.90 -6.81 2.19
C ALA A 86 -1.73 -7.46 3.30
N LEU A 87 -2.76 -8.25 2.95
CA LEU A 87 -3.57 -8.98 3.92
C LEU A 87 -2.77 -10.04 4.70
N LYS A 88 -1.82 -10.72 4.04
CA LYS A 88 -0.86 -11.61 4.73
C LYS A 88 0.06 -10.84 5.70
N ALA A 89 0.38 -9.58 5.41
CA ALA A 89 1.13 -8.71 6.32
C ALA A 89 0.27 -8.33 7.53
N ILE A 90 -0.92 -7.76 7.30
CA ILE A 90 -1.86 -7.37 8.37
C ILE A 90 -2.16 -8.55 9.28
N LYS A 91 -2.55 -9.72 8.75
CA LYS A 91 -2.83 -10.92 9.56
C LYS A 91 -1.62 -11.37 10.39
N LYS A 92 -0.39 -11.31 9.86
CA LYS A 92 0.82 -11.60 10.65
C LYS A 92 0.95 -10.57 11.79
N ILE A 93 0.93 -9.29 11.42
CA ILE A 93 1.10 -8.16 12.33
C ILE A 93 0.10 -8.24 13.50
N THR A 94 -1.16 -8.56 13.25
CA THR A 94 -2.22 -8.56 14.27
C THR A 94 -2.35 -9.85 15.06
N ASN A 95 -1.79 -10.96 14.58
CA ASN A 95 -1.86 -12.26 15.27
C ASN A 95 -0.63 -12.55 16.13
N PHE A 96 0.50 -11.89 15.88
CA PHE A 96 1.77 -12.11 16.59
C PHE A 96 2.16 -10.94 17.50
N SER A 97 1.23 -10.02 17.78
CA SER A 97 1.44 -8.85 18.62
C SER A 97 0.63 -8.90 19.91
N ASP A 98 1.30 -8.82 21.04
CA ASP A 98 0.65 -8.47 22.33
C ASP A 98 0.28 -6.98 22.41
N TYR A 99 0.65 -6.19 21.38
CA TYR A 99 0.38 -4.77 21.29
C TYR A 99 -1.11 -4.45 21.05
N SER A 100 -1.67 -3.59 21.90
CA SER A 100 -3.06 -3.12 21.80
C SER A 100 -3.32 -2.19 20.61
N ARG A 101 -2.28 -1.55 20.07
CA ARG A 101 -2.30 -0.67 18.89
C ARG A 101 -0.99 -0.78 18.12
N ILE A 102 -1.07 -0.74 16.79
CA ILE A 102 0.08 -0.85 15.90
C ILE A 102 -0.01 0.25 14.84
N LEU A 103 1.06 1.04 14.71
CA LEU A 103 1.22 1.97 13.59
C LEU A 103 2.00 1.29 12.47
N ALA A 104 1.43 1.29 11.26
CA ALA A 104 2.05 0.80 10.04
C ALA A 104 2.29 1.96 9.06
N VAL A 105 3.54 2.20 8.65
CA VAL A 105 3.92 3.21 7.65
C VAL A 105 4.18 2.53 6.31
N THR A 106 3.44 2.90 5.27
CA THR A 106 3.41 2.22 3.96
C THR A 106 3.07 3.22 2.84
N HIS A 107 2.58 2.74 1.70
CA HIS A 107 2.47 3.48 0.45
C HIS A 107 1.05 3.43 -0.15
N VAL A 108 0.79 4.29 -1.14
CA VAL A 108 -0.56 4.57 -1.66
C VAL A 108 -1.23 3.35 -2.30
N ALA A 109 -0.54 2.54 -3.11
CA ALA A 109 -1.21 1.40 -3.73
C ALA A 109 -1.64 0.36 -2.69
N LEU A 110 -0.81 0.16 -1.66
CA LEU A 110 -1.09 -0.78 -0.57
C LEU A 110 -2.27 -0.31 0.27
N ILE A 111 -2.33 0.97 0.64
CA ILE A 111 -3.48 1.55 1.35
C ILE A 111 -4.76 1.40 0.52
N ARG A 112 -4.72 1.73 -0.78
CA ARG A 112 -5.87 1.59 -1.69
C ARG A 112 -6.45 0.17 -1.72
N VAL A 113 -5.61 -0.86 -1.85
CA VAL A 113 -6.13 -2.25 -1.90
C VAL A 113 -6.63 -2.77 -0.56
N LEU A 114 -6.14 -2.23 0.57
CA LEU A 114 -6.71 -2.49 1.90
C LEU A 114 -8.07 -1.79 2.07
N ILE A 115 -8.21 -0.54 1.60
CA ILE A 115 -9.50 0.19 1.55
C ILE A 115 -10.53 -0.60 0.72
N ILE A 116 -10.13 -1.11 -0.44
CA ILE A 116 -10.99 -1.95 -1.29
C ILE A 116 -11.45 -3.19 -0.55
N TYR A 117 -10.53 -3.90 0.11
CA TYR A 117 -10.85 -5.15 0.80
C TYR A 117 -11.79 -4.93 1.99
N TYR A 118 -11.40 -4.08 2.94
CA TYR A 118 -12.11 -3.90 4.20
C TYR A 118 -13.41 -3.11 4.07
N ASN A 119 -13.61 -2.37 2.98
CA ASN A 119 -14.89 -1.69 2.70
C ASN A 119 -15.71 -2.38 1.60
N ASN A 120 -15.33 -3.59 1.16
CA ASN A 120 -16.04 -4.40 0.16
C ASN A 120 -16.33 -3.64 -1.16
N LEU A 121 -15.34 -2.90 -1.65
CA LEU A 121 -15.41 -2.14 -2.90
C LEU A 121 -14.95 -2.97 -4.10
N SER A 122 -15.20 -2.51 -5.33
CA SER A 122 -14.62 -3.16 -6.50
C SER A 122 -13.13 -2.84 -6.62
N MET A 123 -12.34 -3.82 -7.07
CA MET A 123 -10.94 -3.57 -7.43
C MET A 123 -10.81 -2.60 -8.63
N ASP A 124 -11.87 -2.42 -9.43
CA ASP A 124 -11.93 -1.39 -10.46
C ASP A 124 -12.02 0.04 -9.90
N ASP A 125 -12.42 0.22 -8.63
CA ASP A 125 -12.50 1.53 -7.97
C ASP A 125 -11.12 2.03 -7.49
N TYR A 126 -10.05 1.25 -7.66
CA TYR A 126 -8.69 1.57 -7.20
C TYR A 126 -8.22 2.99 -7.53
N ARG A 127 -8.44 3.48 -8.75
CA ARG A 127 -8.04 4.85 -9.15
C ARG A 127 -8.95 5.95 -8.60
N LYS A 128 -10.14 5.63 -8.08
CA LYS A 128 -11.11 6.58 -7.50
C LYS A 128 -10.84 6.86 -6.01
N ILE A 129 -10.08 5.99 -5.35
CA ILE A 129 -9.78 6.11 -3.92
C ILE A 129 -8.65 7.11 -3.75
N ASP A 130 -8.95 8.26 -3.14
CA ASP A 130 -7.94 9.24 -2.75
C ASP A 130 -7.21 8.80 -1.47
N VAL A 131 -5.88 9.00 -1.48
CA VAL A 131 -4.97 8.71 -0.37
C VAL A 131 -3.88 9.78 -0.37
N PRO A 132 -4.09 10.92 0.31
CA PRO A 132 -3.09 11.96 0.42
C PRO A 132 -1.85 11.49 1.19
N ASN A 133 -0.72 12.12 0.92
CA ASN A 133 0.49 11.93 1.74
C ASN A 133 0.20 12.27 3.21
N SER A 134 0.75 11.46 4.13
CA SER A 134 0.55 11.57 5.60
C SER A 134 -0.87 11.35 6.14
N ALA A 135 -1.86 11.05 5.30
CA ALA A 135 -3.20 10.68 5.75
C ALA A 135 -3.16 9.42 6.63
N VAL A 136 -3.95 9.41 7.71
CA VAL A 136 -3.97 8.32 8.70
C VAL A 136 -5.26 7.54 8.58
N TYR A 137 -5.14 6.21 8.56
CA TYR A 137 -6.26 5.29 8.43
C TYR A 137 -6.28 4.33 9.63
N LEU A 138 -7.46 4.15 10.22
CA LEU A 138 -7.71 3.22 11.30
C LEU A 138 -8.40 1.97 10.75
N LEU A 139 -7.81 0.81 11.02
CA LEU A 139 -8.43 -0.50 10.86
C LEU A 139 -8.78 -1.04 12.25
N ASP A 140 -10.07 -1.14 12.57
CA ASP A 140 -10.48 -1.83 13.79
C ASP A 140 -10.57 -3.34 13.52
N ASN A 141 -9.59 -4.06 14.03
CA ASN A 141 -9.48 -5.51 13.87
C ASN A 141 -10.35 -6.31 14.86
N LYS A 142 -10.93 -5.66 15.89
CA LYS A 142 -11.80 -6.29 16.90
C LYS A 142 -13.29 -6.17 16.56
N ALA A 143 -13.65 -5.28 15.64
CA ALA A 143 -15.01 -5.15 15.14
C ALA A 143 -15.49 -6.44 14.45
N GLN A 144 -16.75 -6.82 14.68
CA GLN A 144 -17.40 -7.98 14.03
C GLN A 144 -17.40 -7.86 12.49
N MET A 145 -17.41 -6.63 11.98
CA MET A 145 -17.11 -6.29 10.60
C MET A 145 -15.91 -5.33 10.58
N GLN A 146 -14.74 -5.83 10.21
CA GLN A 146 -13.53 -5.02 10.06
C GLN A 146 -13.72 -4.03 8.91
N LYS A 147 -13.53 -2.73 9.19
CA LYS A 147 -13.52 -1.65 8.21
C LYS A 147 -12.26 -0.80 8.39
N ILE A 148 -11.84 -0.14 7.32
CA ILE A 148 -10.77 0.85 7.36
C ILE A 148 -11.32 2.23 7.01
N VAL A 149 -11.13 3.17 7.94
CA VAL A 149 -11.64 4.54 7.85
C VAL A 149 -10.49 5.54 7.92
N ARG A 150 -10.58 6.64 7.18
CA ARG A 150 -9.64 7.76 7.33
C ARG A 150 -9.97 8.51 8.62
N VAL A 151 -8.95 8.85 9.41
CA VAL A 151 -9.09 9.58 10.68
C VAL A 151 -8.35 10.92 10.68
N LEU A 152 -7.35 11.09 9.81
CA LEU A 152 -6.64 12.35 9.51
C LEU A 152 -6.31 12.40 8.01
#